data_AF-A0A2T4UXT5-F1
#
_entry.id   AF-A0A2T4UXT5-F1
#
_cell.length_a   1.000
_cell.length_b   1.000
_cell.length_c   1.000
_cell.angle_alpha   90.00
_cell.angle_beta   90.00
_cell.angle_gamma   90.00
#
_symmetry.space_group_name_H-M   'P 1'
#
loop_
_entity.id
_entity.type
_entity.pdbx_description
1 polymer ?
#
loop_
_entity_poly.entity_id
_entity_poly.type
_entity_poly.pdbx_seq_one_letter_code
_entity_poly.pdbx_strand_id
1 'polypeptide(L)'
;MTSAPPPLPERLQRARADVSVLAGLASERQVRPLREAADRAADAAEEHAEALLAGVEGMTALLARAEAQLSGLERSVRDDLDRADTLSGVRTTAQVASAADVATAGAAARALLLDADEARAASTGHDPAAVLALLLDADAALDAVVAGYRDPHAQAERQLLLVEAARTAARLGADAVGLLVLVHGDRITSAPRILAEETLAQLDAAVRLAAADPAGALEEARRAVERSRSALDEAIVDLDGPDAPAAGAPAAASADPALGVLPAV
;
A
#
# COMPACT_ATOMS: atom_id res chain seq x y z
N MET A 1 30.79 -6.09 10.62
CA MET A 1 30.29 -7.12 11.55
C MET A 1 28.79 -6.89 11.67
N THR A 2 27.97 -7.69 10.98
CA THR A 2 26.51 -7.59 11.07
C THR A 2 26.11 -8.26 12.39
N SER A 3 25.46 -7.51 13.28
CA SER A 3 24.94 -8.07 14.54
C SER A 3 23.96 -9.19 14.22
N ALA A 4 23.97 -10.26 15.01
CA ALA A 4 22.93 -11.29 14.92
C ALA A 4 21.55 -10.63 15.15
N PRO A 5 20.50 -11.07 14.44
CA PRO A 5 19.17 -10.57 14.65
C PRO A 5 18.73 -10.83 16.11
N PRO A 6 17.94 -9.92 16.71
CA PRO A 6 17.44 -10.11 18.07
C PRO A 6 16.57 -11.37 18.16
N PRO A 7 16.50 -12.02 19.33
CA PRO A 7 15.70 -13.22 19.52
C PRO A 7 14.20 -12.94 19.32
N LEU A 8 13.45 -13.98 18.95
CA LEU A 8 12.02 -13.89 18.62
C LEU A 8 11.15 -13.15 19.66
N PRO A 9 11.29 -13.37 20.98
CA PRO A 9 10.50 -12.64 21.97
C PRO A 9 10.70 -11.12 21.92
N GLU A 10 11.93 -10.67 21.68
CA GLU A 10 12.24 -9.24 21.56
C GLU A 10 11.67 -8.65 20.26
N ARG A 11 11.75 -9.40 19.15
CA ARG A 11 11.14 -8.99 17.87
C ARG A 11 9.63 -8.89 17.99
N LEU A 12 8.98 -9.86 18.62
CA LEU A 12 7.54 -9.85 18.87
C LEU A 12 7.12 -8.68 19.75
N GLN A 13 7.88 -8.39 20.82
CA GLN A 13 7.60 -7.23 21.68
C GLN A 13 7.71 -5.91 20.91
N ARG A 14 8.75 -5.76 20.06
CA ARG A 14 8.92 -4.59 19.20
C ARG A 14 7.77 -4.46 18.19
N ALA A 15 7.44 -5.53 17.49
CA ALA A 15 6.35 -5.57 16.53
C ALA A 15 5.02 -5.13 17.17
N ARG A 16 4.69 -5.62 18.36
CA ARG A 16 3.48 -5.21 19.10
C ARG A 16 3.50 -3.74 19.49
N ALA A 17 4.66 -3.22 19.91
CA ALA A 17 4.81 -1.80 20.24
C ALA A 17 4.61 -0.93 18.99
N ASP A 18 5.23 -1.28 17.86
CA ASP A 18 5.12 -0.55 16.60
C ASP A 18 3.67 -0.57 16.08
N VAL A 19 3.02 -1.74 16.11
CA VAL A 19 1.60 -1.87 15.75
C VAL A 19 0.70 -1.03 16.66
N SER A 20 0.97 -1.00 17.97
CA SER A 20 0.21 -0.17 18.91
C SER A 20 0.35 1.33 18.61
N VAL A 21 1.52 1.78 18.16
CA VAL A 21 1.71 3.16 17.72
C VAL A 21 0.96 3.43 16.43
N LEU A 22 1.07 2.54 15.45
CA LEU A 22 0.38 2.65 14.16
C LEU A 22 -1.15 2.64 14.31
N ALA A 23 -1.70 1.89 15.26
CA ALA A 23 -3.14 1.87 15.55
C ALA A 23 -3.71 3.24 15.95
N GLY A 24 -2.87 4.17 16.42
CA GLY A 24 -3.28 5.54 16.73
C GLY A 24 -3.08 6.54 15.59
N LEU A 25 -2.46 6.14 14.47
CA LEU A 25 -2.01 7.03 13.41
C LEU A 25 -2.54 6.63 12.02
N ALA A 26 -2.55 5.33 11.73
CA ALA A 26 -2.90 4.78 10.43
C ALA A 26 -4.30 4.15 10.44
N SER A 27 -4.90 4.09 9.26
CA SER A 27 -6.21 3.45 9.08
C SER A 27 -6.21 1.97 9.48
N GLU A 28 -7.35 1.47 9.95
CA GLU A 28 -7.55 0.05 10.29
C GLU A 28 -7.22 -0.88 9.10
N ARG A 29 -7.46 -0.40 7.87
CA ARG A 29 -7.12 -1.10 6.64
C ARG A 29 -5.64 -1.51 6.58
N GLN A 30 -4.74 -0.64 7.05
CA GLN A 30 -3.29 -0.89 7.06
C GLN A 30 -2.81 -1.55 8.37
N VAL A 31 -3.50 -1.27 9.48
CA VAL A 31 -3.10 -1.76 10.81
C VAL A 31 -3.54 -3.20 11.06
N ARG A 32 -4.71 -3.61 10.56
CA ARG A 32 -5.27 -4.95 10.80
C ARG A 32 -4.33 -6.09 10.39
N PRO A 33 -3.74 -6.11 9.17
CA PRO A 33 -2.83 -7.18 8.77
C PRO A 33 -1.62 -7.31 9.71
N LEU A 34 -1.06 -6.18 10.15
CA LEU A 34 0.07 -6.14 11.06
C LEU A 34 -0.30 -6.68 12.45
N ARG A 35 -1.44 -6.24 12.98
CA ARG A 35 -1.95 -6.64 14.30
C ARG A 35 -2.22 -8.14 14.33
N GLU A 36 -2.96 -8.64 13.35
CA GLU A 36 -3.31 -10.06 13.28
C GLU A 36 -2.06 -10.93 13.08
N ALA A 37 -1.08 -10.47 12.29
CA ALA A 37 0.20 -11.17 12.14
C ALA A 37 1.03 -11.20 13.44
N ALA A 38 1.12 -10.07 14.15
CA ALA A 38 1.81 -9.99 15.43
C ALA A 38 1.14 -10.86 16.51
N ASP A 39 -0.19 -10.91 16.53
CA ASP A 39 -0.94 -11.79 17.44
C ASP A 39 -0.71 -13.26 17.09
N ARG A 40 -0.80 -13.61 15.80
CA ARG A 40 -0.61 -14.98 15.31
C ARG A 40 0.81 -15.51 15.54
N ALA A 41 1.81 -14.64 15.48
CA ALA A 41 3.22 -14.98 15.69
C ALA A 41 3.52 -15.44 17.13
N ALA A 42 2.71 -15.02 18.11
CA ALA A 42 2.92 -15.38 19.52
C ALA A 42 2.71 -16.88 19.79
N ASP A 43 1.80 -17.51 19.04
CA ASP A 43 1.42 -18.92 19.20
C ASP A 43 1.81 -19.77 17.97
N ALA A 44 2.67 -19.24 17.09
CA ALA A 44 3.13 -19.92 15.89
C ALA A 44 4.37 -20.79 16.14
N ALA A 45 4.57 -21.80 15.30
CA ALA A 45 5.86 -22.49 15.21
C ALA A 45 6.95 -21.51 14.77
N GLU A 46 8.19 -21.75 15.20
CA GLU A 46 9.32 -20.80 15.07
C GLU A 46 9.49 -20.23 13.64
N GLU A 47 9.56 -21.09 12.63
CA GLU A 47 9.70 -20.69 11.21
C GLU A 47 8.54 -19.80 10.73
N HIS A 48 7.32 -20.12 11.16
CA HIS A 48 6.13 -19.34 10.79
C HIS A 48 6.07 -18.01 11.55
N ALA A 49 6.47 -18.00 12.82
CA ALA A 49 6.61 -16.78 13.61
C ALA A 49 7.68 -15.85 13.00
N GLU A 50 8.80 -16.40 12.53
CA GLU A 50 9.84 -15.64 11.84
C GLU A 50 9.30 -14.97 10.56
N ALA A 51 8.54 -15.71 9.74
CA ALA A 51 7.94 -15.19 8.52
C ALA A 51 6.92 -14.07 8.81
N LEU A 52 6.04 -14.26 9.79
CA LEU A 52 5.06 -13.25 10.21
C LEU A 52 5.75 -11.98 10.71
N LEU A 53 6.74 -12.11 11.60
CA LEU A 53 7.45 -10.96 12.15
C LEU A 53 8.29 -10.24 11.09
N ALA A 54 8.90 -10.96 10.14
CA ALA A 54 9.60 -10.34 9.01
C ALA A 54 8.64 -9.54 8.12
N GLY A 55 7.43 -10.05 7.87
CA GLY A 55 6.39 -9.33 7.15
C GLY A 55 5.92 -8.08 7.89
N VAL A 56 5.69 -8.16 9.20
CA VAL A 56 5.32 -7.01 10.05
C VAL A 56 6.40 -5.93 10.04
N GLU A 57 7.67 -6.31 10.20
CA GLU A 57 8.81 -5.39 10.15
C GLU A 57 8.93 -4.72 8.77
N GLY A 58 8.80 -5.49 7.68
CA GLY A 58 8.86 -4.98 6.32
C GLY A 58 7.75 -3.98 6.01
N MET A 59 6.51 -4.32 6.35
CA MET A 59 5.36 -3.45 6.11
C MET A 59 5.36 -2.21 7.01
N THR A 60 5.84 -2.32 8.27
CA THR A 60 6.07 -1.15 9.15
C THR A 60 7.09 -0.19 8.54
N ALA A 61 8.19 -0.71 7.99
CA ALA A 61 9.18 0.11 7.30
C ALA A 61 8.63 0.76 6.01
N LEU A 62 7.75 0.07 5.28
CA LEU A 62 7.07 0.62 4.11
C LEU A 62 6.09 1.74 4.49
N LEU A 63 5.34 1.60 5.57
CA LEU A 63 4.45 2.65 6.08
C LEU A 63 5.26 3.89 6.46
N ALA A 64 6.36 3.72 7.18
CA ALA A 64 7.25 4.84 7.54
C ALA A 64 7.84 5.53 6.29
N ARG A 65 8.19 4.76 5.25
CA ARG A 65 8.63 5.31 3.97
C ARG A 65 7.52 6.09 3.27
N ALA A 66 6.30 5.55 3.24
CA ALA A 66 5.17 6.20 2.61
C ALA A 66 4.89 7.55 3.27
N GLU A 67 4.86 7.61 4.61
CA GLU A 67 4.71 8.85 5.37
C GLU A 67 5.79 9.89 5.02
N ALA A 68 7.04 9.47 4.94
CA ALA A 68 8.15 10.35 4.58
C ALA A 68 8.02 10.90 3.16
N GLN A 69 7.38 10.16 2.24
CA GLN A 69 7.17 10.57 0.85
C GLN A 69 6.02 11.58 0.70
N LEU A 70 4.98 11.51 1.54
CA LEU A 70 3.75 12.32 1.40
C LEU A 70 4.04 13.82 1.22
N SER A 71 4.69 14.43 2.20
CA SER A 71 4.88 15.89 2.20
C SER A 71 5.81 16.38 1.08
N GLY A 72 6.70 15.53 0.59
CA GLY A 72 7.58 15.84 -0.55
C GLY A 72 6.81 15.82 -1.86
N LEU A 73 6.04 14.75 -2.09
CA LEU A 73 5.24 14.58 -3.30
C LEU A 73 4.13 15.62 -3.39
N GLU A 74 3.43 15.86 -2.28
CA GLU A 74 2.35 16.86 -2.20
C GLU A 74 2.84 18.27 -2.55
N ARG A 75 4.00 18.67 -2.02
CA ARG A 75 4.63 19.95 -2.39
C ARG A 75 4.94 20.00 -3.88
N SER A 76 5.52 18.93 -4.43
CA SER A 76 5.86 18.86 -5.86
C SER A 76 4.62 19.01 -6.75
N VAL A 77 3.50 18.35 -6.40
CA VAL A 77 2.25 18.45 -7.17
C VAL A 77 1.67 19.86 -7.08
N ARG A 78 1.70 20.50 -5.91
CA ARG A 78 1.25 21.90 -5.77
C ARG A 78 2.12 22.88 -6.56
N ASP A 79 3.44 22.71 -6.55
CA ASP A 79 4.36 23.53 -7.35
C ASP A 79 4.06 23.41 -8.87
N ASP A 80 3.69 22.21 -9.33
CA ASP A 80 3.29 21.96 -10.71
C ASP A 80 1.92 22.54 -11.06
N LEU A 81 0.98 22.52 -10.12
CA LEU A 81 -0.32 23.18 -10.25
C LEU A 81 -0.14 24.70 -10.38
N ASP A 82 0.67 25.30 -9.51
CA ASP A 82 0.99 26.74 -9.58
C ASP A 82 1.65 27.09 -10.92
N ARG A 83 2.55 26.24 -11.42
CA ARG A 83 3.15 26.40 -12.74
C ARG A 83 2.08 26.31 -13.84
N ALA A 84 1.17 25.34 -13.81
CA ALA A 84 0.07 25.23 -14.77
C ALA A 84 -0.82 26.48 -14.78
N ASP A 85 -1.10 27.04 -13.61
CA ASP A 85 -1.86 28.29 -13.49
C ASP A 85 -1.15 29.47 -14.15
N THR A 86 0.17 29.63 -13.92
CA THR A 86 0.93 30.70 -14.59
C THR A 86 0.90 30.58 -16.12
N LEU A 87 0.94 29.35 -16.64
CA LEU A 87 0.90 29.07 -18.07
C LEU A 87 -0.46 29.42 -18.69
N SER A 88 -1.55 29.17 -17.97
CA SER A 88 -2.90 29.58 -18.41
C SER A 88 -3.05 31.11 -18.59
N GLY A 89 -2.21 31.90 -17.89
CA GLY A 89 -2.21 33.36 -17.93
C GLY A 89 -1.47 34.00 -19.11
N VAL A 90 -0.59 33.27 -19.80
CA VAL A 90 0.25 33.79 -20.90
C VAL A 90 -0.45 33.55 -22.24
N ARG A 91 -1.01 34.62 -22.84
CA ARG A 91 -2.02 34.55 -23.93
C ARG A 91 -1.48 34.78 -25.34
N THR A 92 -1.88 33.92 -26.28
CA THR A 92 -2.00 34.13 -27.74
C THR A 92 -3.18 33.28 -28.29
N THR A 93 -3.74 33.64 -29.45
CA THR A 93 -4.97 33.04 -30.01
C THR A 93 -4.87 31.56 -30.39
N ALA A 94 -3.67 31.02 -30.63
CA ALA A 94 -3.43 29.59 -30.83
C ALA A 94 -3.49 28.78 -29.51
N GLN A 95 -3.49 29.45 -28.35
CA GLN A 95 -3.39 28.83 -27.02
C GLN A 95 -4.75 28.67 -26.31
N VAL A 96 -5.88 28.99 -26.95
CA VAL A 96 -7.21 28.95 -26.30
C VAL A 96 -7.71 27.52 -26.04
N ALA A 97 -7.50 26.58 -26.97
CA ALA A 97 -7.83 25.17 -26.75
C ALA A 97 -6.92 24.55 -25.67
N SER A 98 -5.61 24.84 -25.76
CA SER A 98 -4.63 24.44 -24.74
C SER A 98 -4.94 25.02 -23.35
N ALA A 99 -5.50 26.23 -23.26
CA ALA A 99 -5.90 26.82 -21.98
C ALA A 99 -7.12 26.13 -21.33
N ALA A 100 -8.07 25.64 -22.13
CA ALA A 100 -9.20 24.85 -21.62
C ALA A 100 -8.71 23.49 -21.08
N ASP A 101 -7.75 22.86 -21.77
CA ASP A 101 -7.12 21.62 -21.32
C ASP A 101 -6.33 21.85 -20.02
N VAL A 102 -5.55 22.93 -19.93
CA VAL A 102 -4.84 23.34 -18.70
C VAL A 102 -5.81 23.57 -17.54
N ALA A 103 -6.91 24.30 -17.78
CA ALA A 103 -7.91 24.57 -16.74
C ALA A 103 -8.61 23.30 -16.26
N THR A 104 -8.90 22.37 -17.17
CA THR A 104 -9.50 21.07 -16.85
C THR A 104 -8.54 20.20 -16.03
N ALA A 105 -7.28 20.10 -16.46
CA ALA A 105 -6.22 19.40 -15.73
C ALA A 105 -6.01 19.98 -14.33
N GLY A 106 -5.91 21.32 -14.22
CA GLY A 106 -5.75 22.00 -12.94
C GLY A 106 -6.95 21.82 -12.01
N ALA A 107 -8.17 21.81 -12.54
CA ALA A 107 -9.37 21.52 -11.74
C ALA A 107 -9.39 20.08 -11.22
N ALA A 108 -9.05 19.10 -12.06
CA ALA A 108 -8.95 17.70 -11.66
C ALA A 108 -7.87 17.48 -10.58
N ALA A 109 -6.68 18.06 -10.77
CA ALA A 109 -5.60 17.97 -9.80
C ALA A 109 -5.94 18.62 -8.45
N ARG A 110 -6.64 19.76 -8.45
CA ARG A 110 -7.13 20.41 -7.22
C ARG A 110 -8.15 19.55 -6.47
N ALA A 111 -9.06 18.90 -7.19
CA ALA A 111 -10.03 17.99 -6.57
C ALA A 111 -9.31 16.82 -5.89
N LEU A 112 -8.33 16.21 -6.58
CA LEU A 112 -7.55 15.10 -6.03
C LEU A 112 -6.66 15.52 -4.84
N LEU A 113 -6.10 16.74 -4.86
CA LEU A 113 -5.39 17.30 -3.71
C LEU A 113 -6.31 17.54 -2.52
N LEU A 114 -7.55 18.00 -2.76
CA LEU A 114 -8.55 18.15 -1.70
C LEU A 114 -8.92 16.79 -1.11
N ASP A 115 -9.17 15.79 -1.96
CA ASP A 115 -9.44 14.41 -1.51
C ASP A 115 -8.25 13.85 -0.68
N ALA A 116 -7.01 14.17 -1.08
CA ALA A 116 -5.81 13.75 -0.35
C ALA A 116 -5.71 14.44 1.02
N ASP A 117 -6.01 15.74 1.09
CA ASP A 117 -6.05 16.51 2.33
C ASP A 117 -7.15 15.99 3.27
N GLU A 118 -8.34 15.67 2.74
CA GLU A 118 -9.45 15.07 3.48
C GLU A 118 -9.08 13.66 4.01
N ALA A 119 -8.48 12.82 3.16
CA ALA A 119 -8.02 11.49 3.55
C ALA A 119 -6.97 11.56 4.66
N ARG A 120 -6.09 12.57 4.63
CA ARG A 120 -5.06 12.81 5.66
C ARG A 120 -5.62 13.37 6.97
N ALA A 121 -6.68 14.15 6.90
CA ALA A 121 -7.34 14.75 8.06
C ALA A 121 -8.34 13.81 8.76
N ALA A 122 -8.54 12.59 8.25
CA ALA A 122 -9.49 11.62 8.80
C ALA A 122 -9.24 11.35 10.29
N SER A 123 -10.29 11.48 11.11
CA SER A 123 -10.21 11.30 12.57
C SER A 123 -9.91 9.87 13.02
N THR A 124 -9.99 8.91 12.10
CA THR A 124 -9.75 7.48 12.33
C THR A 124 -8.35 7.02 11.91
N GLY A 125 -7.43 7.97 11.69
CA GLY A 125 -6.13 7.71 11.07
C GLY A 125 -6.24 7.64 9.54
N HIS A 126 -5.17 7.99 8.84
CA HIS A 126 -5.14 8.02 7.38
C HIS A 126 -4.48 6.76 6.79
N ASP A 127 -4.80 6.46 5.53
CA ASP A 127 -4.11 5.42 4.76
C ASP A 127 -3.04 6.08 3.88
N PRO A 128 -1.74 6.00 4.21
CA PRO A 128 -0.70 6.63 3.42
C PRO A 128 -0.61 6.06 1.99
N ALA A 129 -1.01 4.80 1.75
CA ALA A 129 -1.06 4.26 0.39
C ALA A 129 -2.17 4.91 -0.44
N ALA A 130 -3.34 5.17 0.17
CA ALA A 130 -4.44 5.87 -0.49
C ALA A 130 -4.09 7.33 -0.77
N VAL A 131 -3.45 8.02 0.17
CA VAL A 131 -3.00 9.41 -0.03
C VAL A 131 -1.94 9.47 -1.14
N LEU A 132 -0.96 8.56 -1.16
CA LEU A 132 0.02 8.48 -2.24
C LEU A 132 -0.65 8.25 -3.61
N ALA A 133 -1.66 7.38 -3.69
CA ALA A 133 -2.41 7.15 -4.92
C ALA A 133 -3.09 8.43 -5.43
N LEU A 134 -3.77 9.17 -4.55
CA LEU A 134 -4.40 10.45 -4.91
C LEU A 134 -3.39 11.48 -5.41
N LEU A 135 -2.19 11.54 -4.81
CA LEU A 135 -1.13 12.44 -5.27
C LEU A 135 -0.53 12.02 -6.61
N LEU A 136 -0.42 10.71 -6.87
CA LEU A 136 0.00 10.16 -8.17
C LEU A 136 -1.04 10.45 -9.27
N ASP A 137 -2.33 10.38 -8.94
CA ASP A 137 -3.42 10.72 -9.87
C ASP A 137 -3.48 12.22 -10.14
N ALA A 138 -3.25 13.06 -9.11
CA ALA A 138 -3.17 14.50 -9.25
C ALA A 138 -2.00 14.91 -10.16
N ASP A 139 -0.85 14.25 -9.99
CA ASP A 139 0.29 14.39 -10.89
C ASP A 139 -0.04 13.96 -12.32
N ALA A 140 -0.68 12.80 -12.49
CA ALA A 140 -1.08 12.28 -13.80
C ALA A 140 -2.00 13.26 -14.55
N ALA A 141 -2.92 13.91 -13.83
CA ALA A 141 -3.80 14.92 -14.40
C ALA A 141 -3.03 16.14 -14.92
N LEU A 142 -1.94 16.53 -14.25
CA LEU A 142 -1.09 17.65 -14.65
C LEU A 142 -0.03 17.28 -15.69
N ASP A 143 0.41 16.02 -15.75
CA ASP A 143 1.60 15.61 -16.51
C ASP A 143 1.50 15.99 -17.99
N ALA A 144 0.36 15.72 -18.64
CA ALA A 144 0.16 16.05 -20.05
C ALA A 144 0.28 17.56 -20.34
N VAL A 145 -0.04 18.41 -19.37
CA VAL A 145 -0.02 19.87 -19.51
C VAL A 145 1.34 20.46 -19.13
N VAL A 146 2.02 19.90 -18.12
CA VAL A 146 3.28 20.45 -17.59
C VAL A 146 4.51 19.82 -18.24
N ALA A 147 4.44 18.59 -18.76
CA ALA A 147 5.58 17.89 -19.36
C ALA A 147 6.23 18.67 -20.52
N GLY A 148 5.43 19.40 -21.31
CA GLY A 148 5.95 20.26 -22.39
C GLY A 148 6.79 21.45 -21.93
N TYR A 149 6.80 21.76 -20.62
CA TYR A 149 7.48 22.89 -20.03
C TYR A 149 8.66 22.52 -19.13
N ARG A 150 8.85 21.22 -18.84
CA ARG A 150 10.02 20.74 -18.09
C ARG A 150 11.15 20.37 -19.05
N ASP A 151 12.37 20.56 -18.58
CA ASP A 151 13.53 19.97 -19.24
C ASP A 151 13.39 18.43 -19.23
N PRO A 152 13.74 17.72 -20.33
CA PRO A 152 13.59 16.26 -20.40
C PRO A 152 14.32 15.50 -19.29
N HIS A 153 15.47 15.98 -18.82
CA HIS A 153 16.20 15.34 -17.73
C HIS A 153 15.46 15.51 -16.40
N ALA A 154 14.99 16.72 -16.11
CA ALA A 154 14.17 17.01 -14.93
C ALA A 154 12.84 16.22 -14.95
N GLN A 155 12.24 16.04 -16.12
CA GLN A 155 11.05 15.20 -16.30
C GLN A 155 11.35 13.73 -15.97
N ALA A 156 12.46 13.19 -16.46
CA ALA A 156 12.86 11.81 -16.19
C ALA A 156 13.15 11.58 -14.69
N GLU A 157 13.92 12.48 -14.05
CA GLU A 157 14.19 12.41 -12.61
C GLU A 157 12.89 12.43 -11.79
N ARG A 158 11.96 13.30 -12.18
CA ARG A 158 10.64 13.39 -11.55
C ARG A 158 9.84 12.08 -11.71
N GLN A 159 9.82 11.50 -12.90
CA GLN A 159 9.14 10.23 -13.16
C GLN A 159 9.73 9.09 -12.32
N LEU A 160 11.05 9.06 -12.13
CA LEU A 160 11.69 8.07 -11.25
C LEU A 160 11.27 8.24 -9.77
N LEU A 161 11.17 9.46 -9.26
CA LEU A 161 10.65 9.73 -7.91
C LEU A 161 9.20 9.26 -7.76
N LEU A 162 8.37 9.46 -8.78
CA LEU A 162 6.97 9.01 -8.80
C LEU A 162 6.88 7.47 -8.88
N VAL A 163 7.77 6.81 -9.64
CA VAL A 163 7.88 5.34 -9.68
C VAL A 163 8.18 4.81 -8.28
N GLU A 164 9.08 5.44 -7.52
CA GLU A 164 9.37 5.03 -6.15
C GLU A 164 8.17 5.20 -5.22
N ALA A 165 7.43 6.30 -5.34
CA ALA A 165 6.21 6.53 -4.57
C ALA A 165 5.11 5.49 -4.89
N ALA A 166 4.87 5.25 -6.19
CA ALA A 166 3.93 4.24 -6.66
C ALA A 166 4.33 2.82 -6.20
N ARG A 167 5.63 2.50 -6.24
CA ARG A 167 6.15 1.23 -5.73
C ARG A 167 5.93 1.06 -4.23
N THR A 168 6.12 2.12 -3.43
CA THR A 168 5.82 2.07 -1.99
C THR A 168 4.33 1.79 -1.77
N ALA A 169 3.43 2.54 -2.43
CA ALA A 169 1.98 2.39 -2.29
C ALA A 169 1.50 1.00 -2.73
N ALA A 170 1.97 0.50 -3.87
CA ALA A 170 1.61 -0.81 -4.40
C ALA A 170 2.10 -1.95 -3.50
N ARG A 171 3.31 -1.82 -2.92
CA ARG A 171 3.83 -2.82 -1.97
C ARG A 171 3.04 -2.85 -0.66
N LEU A 172 2.55 -1.71 -0.18
CA LEU A 172 1.71 -1.71 1.02
C LEU A 172 0.46 -2.59 0.84
N GLY A 173 -0.22 -2.50 -0.31
CA GLY A 173 -1.36 -3.37 -0.62
C GLY A 173 -0.97 -4.85 -0.79
N ALA A 174 0.08 -5.14 -1.56
CA ALA A 174 0.50 -6.52 -1.82
C ALA A 174 1.05 -7.22 -0.56
N ASP A 175 1.88 -6.54 0.24
CA ASP A 175 2.48 -7.09 1.46
C ASP A 175 1.41 -7.24 2.57
N ALA A 176 0.39 -6.37 2.60
CA ALA A 176 -0.79 -6.54 3.46
C ALA A 176 -1.55 -7.84 3.14
N VAL A 177 -1.82 -8.10 1.84
CA VAL A 177 -2.44 -9.36 1.41
C VAL A 177 -1.56 -10.55 1.78
N GLY A 178 -0.24 -10.45 1.56
CA GLY A 178 0.70 -11.50 1.95
C GLY A 178 0.63 -11.83 3.45
N LEU A 179 0.55 -10.82 4.32
CA LEU A 179 0.37 -11.02 5.76
C LEU A 179 -0.98 -11.68 6.08
N LEU A 180 -2.08 -11.22 5.48
CA LEU A 180 -3.40 -11.82 5.69
C LEU A 180 -3.45 -13.29 5.25
N VAL A 181 -2.77 -13.62 4.15
CA VAL A 181 -2.62 -15.01 3.67
C VAL A 181 -1.82 -15.85 4.67
N LEU A 182 -0.72 -15.32 5.20
CA LEU A 182 0.06 -16.02 6.22
C LEU A 182 -0.75 -16.27 7.50
N VAL A 183 -1.61 -15.33 7.90
CA VAL A 183 -2.43 -15.44 9.11
C VAL A 183 -3.61 -16.41 8.92
N HIS A 184 -4.35 -16.26 7.82
CA HIS A 184 -5.66 -16.88 7.64
C HIS A 184 -5.67 -18.05 6.67
N GLY A 185 -4.59 -18.27 5.92
CA GLY A 185 -4.48 -19.35 4.95
C GLY A 185 -5.65 -19.36 3.98
N ASP A 186 -6.33 -20.50 3.91
CA ASP A 186 -7.41 -20.81 2.96
C ASP A 186 -8.68 -19.95 3.10
N ARG A 187 -8.80 -19.13 4.14
CA ARG A 187 -9.87 -18.13 4.19
C ARG A 187 -9.69 -17.01 3.17
N ILE A 188 -8.45 -16.74 2.76
CA ILE A 188 -8.16 -15.82 1.65
C ILE A 188 -8.21 -16.62 0.36
N THR A 189 -9.12 -16.30 -0.54
CA THR A 189 -9.31 -17.01 -1.81
C THR A 189 -8.13 -16.78 -2.77
N SER A 190 -8.13 -17.47 -3.92
CA SER A 190 -7.05 -17.34 -4.90
C SER A 190 -7.00 -15.98 -5.57
N ALA A 191 -8.14 -15.28 -5.72
CA ALA A 191 -8.21 -14.02 -6.44
C ALA A 191 -7.31 -12.91 -5.85
N PRO A 192 -7.43 -12.53 -4.56
CA PRO A 192 -6.54 -11.53 -3.97
C PRO A 192 -5.07 -11.97 -3.94
N ARG A 193 -4.80 -13.28 -3.78
CA ARG A 193 -3.42 -13.82 -3.82
C ARG A 193 -2.77 -13.58 -5.18
N ILE A 194 -3.48 -13.93 -6.26
CA ILE A 194 -3.00 -13.75 -7.63
C ILE A 194 -2.78 -12.27 -7.93
N LEU A 195 -3.72 -11.40 -7.56
CA LEU A 195 -3.57 -9.96 -7.76
C LEU A 195 -2.35 -9.38 -7.02
N ALA A 196 -2.05 -9.85 -5.81
CA ALA A 196 -0.87 -9.44 -5.05
C ALA A 196 0.43 -9.93 -5.70
N GLU A 197 0.49 -11.19 -6.13
CA GLU A 197 1.65 -11.75 -6.84
C GLU A 197 1.91 -11.03 -8.18
N GLU A 198 0.87 -10.79 -8.96
CA GLU A 198 0.95 -10.03 -10.21
C GLU A 198 1.40 -8.58 -9.97
N THR A 199 0.94 -7.96 -8.89
CA THR A 199 1.38 -6.62 -8.48
C THR A 199 2.90 -6.61 -8.28
N LEU A 200 3.45 -7.57 -7.53
CA LEU A 200 4.89 -7.65 -7.27
C LEU A 200 5.68 -7.89 -8.57
N ALA A 201 5.20 -8.78 -9.44
CA ALA A 201 5.82 -9.04 -10.74
C ALA A 201 5.82 -7.81 -11.66
N GLN A 202 4.74 -7.02 -11.64
CA GLN A 202 4.63 -5.77 -12.40
C GLN A 202 5.56 -4.69 -11.87
N LEU A 203 5.71 -4.57 -10.54
CA LEU A 203 6.67 -3.63 -9.94
C LEU A 203 8.11 -3.98 -10.34
N ASP A 204 8.46 -5.26 -10.36
CA ASP A 204 9.78 -5.69 -10.83
C ASP A 204 9.99 -5.37 -12.32
N ALA A 205 8.94 -5.45 -13.14
CA ALA A 205 8.99 -5.01 -14.54
C ALA A 205 9.19 -3.49 -14.67
N ALA A 206 8.44 -2.70 -13.90
CA ALA A 206 8.57 -1.24 -13.87
C ALA A 206 9.99 -0.81 -13.49
N VAL A 207 10.61 -1.45 -12.49
CA VAL A 207 12.00 -1.16 -12.08
C VAL A 207 13.00 -1.44 -13.21
N ARG A 208 12.82 -2.54 -13.96
CA ARG A 208 13.69 -2.83 -15.11
C ARG A 208 13.52 -1.84 -16.25
N LEU A 209 12.31 -1.29 -16.42
CA LEU A 209 11.98 -0.33 -17.46
C LEU A 209 12.46 1.10 -17.13
N ALA A 210 12.49 1.46 -15.84
CA ALA A 210 12.67 2.82 -15.36
C ALA A 210 13.88 3.57 -15.93
N ALA A 211 15.01 2.89 -16.15
CA ALA A 211 16.20 3.54 -16.70
C ALA A 211 16.10 3.85 -18.20
N ALA A 212 15.31 3.08 -18.95
CA ALA A 212 15.16 3.21 -20.40
C ALA A 212 13.92 4.03 -20.78
N ASP A 213 12.84 3.89 -20.01
CA ASP A 213 11.56 4.56 -20.21
C ASP A 213 10.92 4.87 -18.84
N PRO A 214 11.28 6.00 -18.20
CA PRO A 214 10.72 6.39 -16.92
C PRO A 214 9.20 6.63 -16.97
N ALA A 215 8.69 7.11 -18.11
CA ALA A 215 7.27 7.37 -18.31
C ALA A 215 6.46 6.07 -18.35
N GLY A 216 6.90 5.10 -19.16
CA GLY A 216 6.29 3.77 -19.20
C GLY A 216 6.42 3.04 -17.86
N ALA A 217 7.56 3.17 -17.19
CA ALA A 217 7.74 2.59 -15.85
C ALA A 217 6.77 3.18 -14.81
N LEU A 218 6.51 4.49 -14.86
CA LEU A 218 5.53 5.14 -14.00
C LEU A 218 4.11 4.66 -14.29
N GLU A 219 3.74 4.50 -15.55
CA GLU A 219 2.42 3.97 -15.90
C GLU A 219 2.21 2.54 -15.37
N GLU A 220 3.21 1.67 -15.54
CA GLU A 220 3.19 0.32 -14.98
C GLU A 220 3.10 0.33 -13.45
N ALA A 221 3.85 1.22 -12.78
CA ALA A 221 3.82 1.32 -11.33
C ALA A 221 2.46 1.81 -10.80
N ARG A 222 1.78 2.76 -11.48
CA ARG A 222 0.43 3.21 -11.10
C ARG A 222 -0.62 2.12 -11.27
N ARG A 223 -0.58 1.37 -12.37
CA ARG A 223 -1.45 0.20 -12.55
C ARG A 223 -1.24 -0.86 -11.45
N ALA A 224 0.00 -1.01 -10.97
CA ALA A 224 0.29 -1.87 -9.83
C ALA A 224 -0.33 -1.33 -8.53
N VAL A 225 -0.38 0.00 -8.31
CA VAL A 225 -1.09 0.60 -7.17
C VAL A 225 -2.57 0.24 -7.20
N GLU A 226 -3.26 0.46 -8.32
CA GLU A 226 -4.68 0.12 -8.47
C GLU A 226 -4.93 -1.37 -8.18
N ARG A 227 -4.14 -2.26 -8.79
CA ARG A 227 -4.27 -3.71 -8.58
C ARG A 227 -4.02 -4.12 -7.12
N SER A 228 -3.03 -3.52 -6.46
CA SER A 228 -2.74 -3.81 -5.05
C SER A 228 -3.89 -3.40 -4.13
N ARG A 229 -4.60 -2.31 -4.47
CA ARG A 229 -5.77 -1.85 -3.73
C ARG A 229 -6.91 -2.84 -3.89
N SER A 230 -7.20 -3.24 -5.13
CA SER A 230 -8.20 -4.28 -5.42
C SER A 230 -7.87 -5.61 -4.73
N ALA A 231 -6.59 -6.02 -4.72
CA ALA A 231 -6.16 -7.23 -4.03
C ALA A 231 -6.47 -7.18 -2.53
N LEU A 232 -6.19 -6.04 -1.89
CA LEU A 232 -6.47 -5.85 -0.47
C LEU A 232 -7.97 -5.73 -0.18
N ASP A 233 -8.74 -5.07 -1.07
CA ASP A 233 -10.20 -5.01 -0.97
C ASP A 233 -10.84 -6.40 -1.01
N GLU A 234 -10.47 -7.21 -2.00
CA GLU A 234 -10.92 -8.59 -2.15
C GLU A 234 -10.53 -9.45 -0.94
N ALA A 235 -9.30 -9.30 -0.41
CA ALA A 235 -8.87 -10.02 0.79
C ALA A 235 -9.66 -9.62 2.04
N ILE A 236 -10.03 -8.35 2.18
CA ILE A 236 -10.89 -7.87 3.29
C ILE A 236 -12.32 -8.41 3.12
N VAL A 237 -12.85 -8.43 1.90
CA VAL A 237 -14.15 -9.02 1.59
C VAL A 237 -14.19 -10.51 1.90
N ASP A 238 -13.12 -11.27 1.58
CA ASP A 238 -13.02 -12.68 1.94
C ASP A 238 -13.10 -12.92 3.47
N LEU A 239 -12.59 -11.98 4.27
CA LEU A 239 -12.56 -12.08 5.73
C LEU A 239 -13.84 -11.61 6.43
N ASP A 240 -14.47 -10.55 5.92
CA ASP A 240 -15.59 -9.85 6.57
C ASP A 240 -16.92 -9.97 5.80
N GLY A 241 -16.89 -10.56 4.62
CA GLY A 241 -18.03 -10.70 3.74
C GLY A 241 -19.13 -11.59 4.33
N PRO A 242 -20.36 -11.51 3.77
CA PRO A 242 -21.51 -12.29 4.25
C PRO A 242 -21.29 -13.81 4.15
N ASP A 243 -20.42 -14.24 3.24
CA ASP A 243 -20.06 -15.65 3.02
C ASP A 243 -18.79 -16.08 3.80
N ALA A 244 -18.22 -15.18 4.61
CA ALA A 244 -17.01 -15.49 5.37
C ALA A 244 -17.30 -16.62 6.38
N PRO A 245 -16.51 -17.72 6.37
CA PRO A 245 -16.68 -18.78 7.34
C PRO A 245 -16.47 -18.20 8.75
N ALA A 246 -17.40 -18.47 9.67
CA ALA A 246 -17.33 -18.02 11.06
C ALA A 246 -15.95 -18.36 11.63
N ALA A 247 -15.27 -17.37 12.22
CA ALA A 247 -13.95 -17.54 12.81
C ALA A 247 -13.95 -18.78 13.70
N GLY A 248 -13.26 -19.83 13.26
CA GLY A 248 -13.34 -21.14 13.88
C GLY A 248 -13.00 -21.03 15.36
N ALA A 249 -13.96 -21.38 16.22
CA ALA A 249 -13.67 -21.61 17.63
C ALA A 249 -12.52 -22.64 17.71
N PRO A 250 -11.55 -22.46 18.63
CA PRO A 250 -10.41 -23.37 18.73
C PRO A 250 -10.95 -24.80 18.85
N ALA A 251 -10.45 -25.69 18.00
CA ALA A 251 -10.88 -27.08 17.94
C ALA A 251 -10.81 -27.66 19.36
N ALA A 252 -11.98 -27.81 19.98
CA ALA A 252 -12.09 -28.53 21.23
C ALA A 252 -11.53 -29.93 20.96
N ALA A 253 -10.44 -30.26 21.64
CA ALA A 253 -9.83 -31.57 21.59
C ALA A 253 -10.94 -32.62 21.72
N SER A 254 -11.14 -33.40 20.66
CA SER A 254 -11.99 -34.57 20.68
C SER A 254 -11.38 -35.51 21.72
N ALA A 255 -11.90 -35.46 22.94
CA ALA A 255 -11.68 -36.48 23.94
C ALA A 255 -12.32 -37.77 23.41
N ASP A 256 -11.49 -38.64 22.86
CA ASP A 256 -11.82 -39.99 22.46
C ASP A 256 -12.26 -40.77 23.72
N PRO A 257 -13.54 -41.19 23.86
CA PRO A 257 -13.98 -42.00 24.99
C PRO A 257 -13.92 -43.47 24.58
N ALA A 258 -12.71 -43.99 24.37
CA ALA A 258 -12.53 -45.39 24.03
C ALA A 258 -11.39 -46.00 24.86
N LEU A 259 -11.70 -46.39 26.10
CA LEU A 259 -11.09 -47.46 26.91
C LEU A 259 -11.94 -47.50 28.19
N GLY A 260 -12.85 -48.45 28.41
CA GLY A 260 -12.63 -49.89 28.33
C GLY A 260 -12.87 -50.43 29.74
N VAL A 261 -14.09 -50.92 29.96
CA VAL A 261 -14.63 -51.51 31.18
C VAL A 261 -13.68 -52.56 31.79
N LEU A 262 -13.34 -52.42 33.08
CA LEU A 262 -12.74 -53.50 33.86
C LEU A 262 -13.85 -54.40 34.42
N PRO A 263 -13.78 -55.73 34.28
CA PRO A 263 -14.74 -56.62 34.93
C PRO A 263 -14.33 -56.84 36.40
N ALA A 264 -15.30 -56.73 37.29
CA ALA A 264 -15.19 -57.21 38.66
C ALA A 264 -15.51 -58.72 38.69
N VAL A 265 -14.53 -59.53 39.11
CA VAL A 265 -14.73 -60.82 39.80
C VAL A 265 -13.66 -60.94 40.88
#